data_AF-A0A376RGZ5-F1
#
_entry.id   AF-A0A376RGZ5-F1
#
_cell.length_a   1.000
_cell.length_b   1.000
_cell.length_c   1.000
_cell.angle_alpha   90.00
_cell.angle_beta   90.00
_cell.angle_gamma   90.00
#
_symmetry.space_group_name_H-M   'P 1'
#
loop_
_entity.id
_entity.type
_entity.pdbx_description
1 polymer ?
#
loop_
_entity_poly.entity_id
_entity_poly.type
_entity_poly.pdbx_seq_one_letter_code
_entity_poly.pdbx_strand_id
1 'polypeptide(L)'
;MVAFRDPNGIRPLVLGKRDIDENRTEYMVASESVALDTLGFDFLRDVAPGEAIYITEEGQLFTRQCADNPVSNPCLFEYVYFARPDSFIDKISVYSARVNMARNWARKLPANGKIWISTW
;
A
#
# COMPACT_ATOMS: atom_id res chain seq x y z
N MET A 1 11.92 13.80 10.26
CA MET A 1 11.67 12.36 9.99
C MET A 1 12.03 12.04 8.54
N VAL A 2 12.58 10.85 8.26
CA VAL A 2 12.80 10.35 6.90
C VAL A 2 12.12 8.99 6.70
N ALA A 3 11.65 8.73 5.49
CA ALA A 3 11.11 7.44 5.07
C ALA A 3 11.51 7.18 3.61
N PHE A 4 11.79 5.95 3.23
CA PHE A 4 12.18 5.63 1.86
C PHE A 4 11.77 4.23 1.48
N ARG A 5 11.64 3.99 0.18
CA ARG A 5 11.27 2.69 -0.39
C ARG A 5 12.38 2.16 -1.29
N ASP A 6 12.55 0.84 -1.31
CA ASP A 6 13.58 0.22 -2.14
C ASP A 6 13.34 0.51 -3.65
N PRO A 7 14.38 0.47 -4.51
CA PRO A 7 14.26 0.80 -5.94
C PRO A 7 13.30 -0.10 -6.73
N ASN A 8 13.01 -1.30 -6.21
CA ASN A 8 12.07 -2.23 -6.82
C ASN A 8 10.66 -2.11 -6.22
N GLY A 9 10.43 -1.26 -5.21
CA GLY A 9 9.12 -1.07 -4.60
C GLY A 9 8.54 -2.34 -3.98
N ILE A 10 9.37 -3.27 -3.51
CA ILE A 10 8.92 -4.60 -3.08
C ILE A 10 8.06 -4.51 -1.83
N ARG A 11 8.51 -3.72 -0.84
CA ARG A 11 7.79 -3.55 0.43
C ARG A 11 6.84 -2.37 0.34
N PRO A 12 5.59 -2.51 0.82
CA PRO A 12 4.61 -1.44 0.74
C PRO A 12 4.98 -0.31 1.70
N LEU A 13 4.75 0.93 1.27
CA LEU A 13 4.93 2.12 2.08
C LEU A 13 4.02 3.21 1.54
N VAL A 14 3.15 3.75 2.39
CA VAL A 14 2.19 4.80 2.05
C VAL A 14 2.49 6.08 2.83
N LEU A 15 2.12 7.21 2.24
CA LEU A 15 2.19 8.54 2.84
C LEU A 15 0.77 9.08 3.02
N GLY A 16 0.48 9.59 4.21
CA GLY A 16 -0.74 10.31 4.53
C GLY A 16 -0.47 11.66 5.19
N LYS A 17 -1.50 12.50 5.23
CA LYS A 17 -1.47 13.79 5.92
C LYS A 17 -2.72 14.02 6.76
N ARG A 18 -2.64 14.95 7.70
CA ARG A 18 -3.80 15.46 8.44
C ARG A 18 -3.63 16.94 8.66
N ASP A 19 -4.56 17.73 8.16
CA ASP A 19 -4.58 19.17 8.38
C ASP A 19 -5.20 19.44 9.76
N ILE A 20 -4.46 20.12 10.63
CA ILE A 20 -4.90 20.47 12.00
C ILE A 20 -5.55 21.85 11.99
N ASP A 21 -4.93 22.79 11.27
CA ASP A 21 -5.44 24.13 10.98
C ASP A 21 -4.77 24.67 9.70
N GLU A 22 -5.04 25.93 9.34
CA GLU A 22 -4.55 26.56 8.11
C GLU A 22 -3.01 26.56 7.96
N ASN A 23 -2.26 26.46 9.06
CA ASN A 23 -0.80 26.57 9.07
C ASN A 23 -0.10 25.29 9.53
N ARG A 24 -0.85 24.26 9.93
CA ARG A 24 -0.27 23.03 10.50
C ARG A 24 -0.85 21.78 9.83
N THR A 25 0.05 21.04 9.18
CA THR A 25 -0.23 19.72 8.63
C THR A 25 0.70 18.70 9.28
N GLU A 26 0.12 17.63 9.80
CA GLU A 26 0.86 16.45 10.25
C GLU A 26 1.00 15.46 9.09
N TYR A 27 2.11 14.72 9.07
CA TYR A 27 2.38 13.70 8.07
C TYR A 27 2.66 12.36 8.76
N MET A 28 2.21 11.28 8.13
CA MET A 28 2.44 9.92 8.60
C MET A 28 2.88 9.05 7.43
N VAL A 29 3.79 8.12 7.71
CA VAL A 29 4.08 6.99 6.82
C VAL A 29 3.73 5.68 7.50
N ALA A 30 3.25 4.71 6.73
CA ALA A 30 2.88 3.40 7.24
C ALA A 30 3.09 2.31 6.19
N SER A 31 3.16 1.05 6.61
CA SER A 31 3.25 -0.07 5.67
C SER A 31 1.94 -0.30 4.89
N GLU A 32 0.80 0.07 5.48
CA GLU A 32 -0.53 -0.14 4.92
C GLU A 32 -1.43 1.08 5.13
N SER A 33 -2.34 1.35 4.18
CA SER A 33 -3.26 2.51 4.22
C SER A 33 -4.19 2.51 5.44
N VAL A 34 -4.58 1.32 5.92
CA VAL A 34 -5.50 1.18 7.07
C VAL A 34 -4.99 1.85 8.35
N ALA A 35 -3.68 2.00 8.51
CA ALA A 35 -3.11 2.74 9.64
C ALA A 35 -3.42 4.24 9.57
N LEU A 36 -3.45 4.80 8.35
CA LEU A 36 -3.85 6.19 8.11
C LEU A 36 -5.32 6.38 8.44
N ASP A 37 -6.18 5.48 7.90
CA ASP A 37 -7.63 5.52 8.10
C ASP A 37 -7.99 5.44 9.60
N THR A 38 -7.34 4.54 10.33
CA THR A 38 -7.59 4.33 11.78
C THR A 38 -7.28 5.58 12.61
N LEU A 39 -6.34 6.42 12.15
CA LEU A 39 -5.90 7.62 12.86
C LEU A 39 -6.47 8.92 12.28
N GLY A 40 -7.34 8.83 11.27
CA GLY A 40 -7.94 9.98 10.60
C GLY A 40 -6.95 10.80 9.78
N PHE A 41 -5.95 10.14 9.18
CA PHE A 41 -5.08 10.74 8.18
C PHE A 41 -5.66 10.50 6.79
N ASP A 42 -5.67 11.53 5.96
CA ASP A 42 -5.98 11.42 4.54
C ASP A 42 -4.84 10.70 3.83
N PHE A 43 -5.19 9.70 3.03
CA PHE A 43 -4.25 9.05 2.12
C PHE A 43 -3.81 10.03 1.02
N LEU A 44 -2.50 10.22 0.87
CA LEU A 44 -1.96 10.99 -0.25
C LEU A 44 -1.60 10.09 -1.43
N ARG A 45 -0.70 9.13 -1.20
CA ARG A 45 -0.19 8.18 -2.21
C ARG A 45 0.74 7.15 -1.59
N ASP A 46 1.00 6.09 -2.35
CA ASP A 46 2.16 5.23 -2.12
C ASP A 46 3.47 6.03 -2.28
N VAL A 47 4.47 5.71 -1.45
CA VAL A 47 5.85 6.15 -1.66
C VAL A 47 6.40 5.40 -2.88
N ALA A 48 6.96 6.12 -3.84
CA ALA A 48 7.40 5.52 -5.09
C ALA A 48 8.66 4.67 -4.89
N PRO A 49 8.92 3.67 -5.77
CA PRO A 49 10.17 2.92 -5.74
C PRO A 49 11.39 3.85 -5.80
N GLY A 50 12.35 3.65 -4.89
CA GLY A 50 13.56 4.46 -4.77
C GLY A 50 13.36 5.88 -4.20
N GLU A 51 12.13 6.27 -3.91
CA GLU A 51 11.83 7.59 -3.36
C GLU A 51 12.20 7.69 -1.87
N ALA A 52 12.72 8.86 -1.49
CA ALA A 52 12.81 9.30 -0.11
C ALA A 52 11.83 10.45 0.17
N ILE A 53 11.23 10.41 1.35
CA ILE A 53 10.40 11.42 1.96
C ILE A 53 11.18 12.01 3.14
N TYR A 54 11.20 13.33 3.24
CA TYR A 54 11.76 14.05 4.37
C TYR A 54 10.75 15.07 4.89
N ILE A 55 10.46 15.01 6.18
CA ILE A 55 9.57 15.95 6.88
C ILE A 55 10.40 16.65 7.95
N THR A 56 10.46 17.98 7.88
CA THR A 56 11.20 18.81 8.85
C THR A 56 10.48 18.88 10.19
N GLU A 57 11.15 19.38 11.23
CA GLU A 57 10.53 19.59 12.54
C GLU A 57 9.45 20.68 12.49
N GLU A 58 9.55 21.60 11.52
CA GLU A 58 8.56 22.65 11.24
C GLU A 58 7.38 22.16 10.38
N GLY A 59 7.35 20.88 10.00
CA GLY A 59 6.24 20.28 9.24
C GLY A 59 6.32 20.47 7.72
N GLN A 60 7.48 20.83 7.16
CA GLN A 60 7.64 20.93 5.71
C GLN A 60 7.92 19.56 5.08
N LEU A 61 7.16 19.20 4.04
CA LEU A 61 7.31 17.95 3.29
C LEU A 61 8.20 18.14 2.06
N PHE A 62 9.24 17.31 1.95
CA PHE A 62 10.13 17.20 0.80
C PHE A 62 10.16 15.77 0.28
N THR A 63 10.32 15.62 -1.04
CA THR A 63 10.46 14.31 -1.68
C THR A 63 11.58 14.31 -2.71
N ARG A 64 12.20 13.16 -2.95
CA ARG A 64 13.31 13.02 -3.91
C ARG A 64 13.40 11.58 -4.43
N GLN A 65 13.65 11.41 -5.72
CA GLN A 65 14.13 10.13 -6.25
C GLN A 65 15.60 9.93 -5.86
N CYS A 66 15.90 8.82 -5.19
CA CYS A 66 17.21 8.51 -4.63
C CYS A 66 17.83 7.23 -5.21
N ALA A 67 17.22 6.63 -6.24
CA ALA A 67 17.70 5.45 -6.93
C ALA A 67 17.70 5.62 -8.45
N ASP A 68 18.67 5.00 -9.11
CA ASP A 68 18.72 4.88 -10.56
C ASP A 68 17.77 3.77 -11.02
N ASN A 69 17.08 4.00 -12.14
CA ASN A 69 16.17 3.04 -12.79
C ASN A 69 15.12 2.42 -11.85
N PRO A 70 14.35 3.24 -11.10
CA PRO A 70 13.32 2.73 -10.20
C PRO A 70 12.23 1.98 -10.97
N VAL A 71 11.76 0.86 -10.42
CA VAL A 71 10.73 0.01 -11.02
C VAL A 71 9.76 -0.47 -9.95
N SER A 72 8.49 -0.67 -10.32
CA SER A 72 7.48 -1.18 -9.41
C SER A 72 7.34 -2.70 -9.56
N ASN A 73 7.86 -3.43 -8.59
CA ASN A 73 7.78 -4.88 -8.45
C ASN A 73 7.19 -5.23 -7.05
N PRO A 74 5.93 -4.88 -6.77
CA PRO A 74 5.34 -5.07 -5.45
C PRO A 74 5.31 -6.54 -5.07
N CYS A 75 5.51 -6.81 -3.78
CA CYS A 75 5.50 -8.17 -3.24
C CYS A 75 4.13 -8.82 -3.44
N LEU A 76 4.05 -9.84 -4.31
CA LEU A 76 2.79 -10.54 -4.61
C LEU A 76 2.16 -11.18 -3.36
N PHE A 77 2.98 -11.61 -2.39
CA PHE A 77 2.51 -12.23 -1.15
C PHE A 77 1.69 -11.29 -0.26
N GLU A 78 1.86 -9.97 -0.39
CA GLU A 78 1.02 -8.99 0.30
C GLU A 78 -0.44 -9.14 -0.14
N TYR A 79 -0.67 -9.27 -1.46
CA TYR A 79 -2.01 -9.48 -2.01
C TYR A 79 -2.58 -10.86 -1.70
N VAL A 80 -1.74 -11.89 -1.66
CA VAL A 80 -2.18 -13.27 -1.39
C VAL A 80 -2.66 -13.42 0.05
N TYR A 81 -1.89 -12.93 1.02
CA TYR A 81 -2.15 -13.27 2.42
C TYR A 81 -1.75 -12.20 3.45
N PHE A 82 -0.57 -11.57 3.32
CA PHE A 82 -0.01 -10.77 4.42
C PHE A 82 -0.79 -9.49 4.72
N ALA A 83 -1.12 -8.71 3.68
CA ALA A 83 -1.79 -7.43 3.88
C ALA A 83 -3.24 -7.62 4.31
N ARG A 84 -3.79 -6.63 5.00
CA ARG A 84 -5.21 -6.65 5.32
C ARG A 84 -6.07 -6.41 4.08
N PRO A 85 -7.26 -7.02 3.99
CA PRO A 85 -8.11 -6.92 2.80
C PRO A 85 -8.67 -5.50 2.58
N ASP A 86 -8.76 -4.69 3.63
CA ASP A 86 -9.19 -3.29 3.60
C ASP A 86 -8.08 -2.31 3.17
N SER A 87 -6.85 -2.79 2.96
CA SER A 87 -5.73 -1.97 2.50
C SER A 87 -5.72 -1.78 0.97
N PHE A 88 -5.14 -0.66 0.54
CA PHE A 88 -4.72 -0.40 -0.83
C PHE A 88 -3.20 -0.37 -0.89
N ILE A 89 -2.60 -1.19 -1.77
CA ILE A 89 -1.15 -1.26 -1.99
C ILE A 89 -0.89 -0.98 -3.46
N ASP A 90 -0.13 0.07 -3.76
CA ASP A 90 0.18 0.51 -5.13
C ASP A 90 -1.10 0.65 -5.98
N LYS A 91 -2.10 1.32 -5.40
CA LYS A 91 -3.44 1.56 -5.98
C LYS A 91 -4.30 0.31 -6.19
N ILE A 92 -3.86 -0.86 -5.74
CA ILE A 92 -4.61 -2.12 -5.86
C ILE A 92 -5.29 -2.42 -4.52
N SER A 93 -6.62 -2.55 -4.56
CA SER A 93 -7.40 -3.08 -3.43
C SER A 93 -7.02 -4.54 -3.19
N VAL A 94 -6.55 -4.85 -1.97
CA VAL A 94 -6.17 -6.21 -1.57
C VAL A 94 -7.38 -7.15 -1.63
N TYR A 95 -8.54 -6.70 -1.14
CA TYR A 95 -9.80 -7.45 -1.26
C TYR A 95 -10.13 -7.82 -2.71
N SER A 96 -10.08 -6.84 -3.61
CA SER A 96 -10.43 -7.04 -5.02
C SER A 96 -9.45 -8.00 -5.72
N ALA A 97 -8.16 -7.90 -5.39
CA ALA A 97 -7.15 -8.83 -5.87
C ALA A 97 -7.48 -10.28 -5.46
N ARG A 98 -7.83 -10.51 -4.18
CA ARG A 98 -8.19 -11.84 -3.67
C ARG A 98 -9.45 -12.41 -4.32
N VAL A 99 -10.48 -11.59 -4.50
CA VAL A 99 -11.70 -12.00 -5.24
C VAL A 99 -11.35 -12.42 -6.68
N ASN A 100 -10.48 -11.67 -7.35
CA ASN A 100 -10.05 -12.01 -8.70
C ASN A 100 -9.19 -13.29 -8.76
N MET A 101 -8.34 -13.53 -7.75
CA MET A 101 -7.62 -14.80 -7.61
C MET A 101 -8.59 -15.98 -7.49
N ALA A 102 -9.62 -15.86 -6.64
CA ALA A 102 -10.64 -16.88 -6.48
C ALA A 102 -11.41 -17.15 -7.78
N ARG A 103 -11.81 -16.10 -8.51
CA ARG A 103 -12.47 -16.22 -9.83
C ARG A 103 -11.57 -16.90 -10.86
N ASN A 104 -10.30 -16.52 -10.93
CA ASN A 104 -9.33 -17.12 -11.84
C ASN A 104 -9.08 -18.60 -11.53
N TRP A 105 -9.02 -18.95 -10.25
CA TRP A 105 -8.91 -20.34 -9.80
C TRP A 105 -10.15 -21.15 -10.18
N ALA A 106 -11.35 -20.62 -9.93
CA ALA A 106 -12.61 -21.28 -10.27
C ALA A 106 -12.71 -21.63 -11.76
N ARG A 107 -12.26 -20.75 -12.67
CA ARG A 107 -12.26 -21.03 -14.13
C ARG A 107 -11.31 -22.14 -14.55
N LYS A 108 -10.30 -22.46 -13.74
CA LYS A 108 -9.34 -23.56 -14.01
C LYS A 108 -9.84 -24.90 -13.48
N LEU A 109 -10.90 -24.91 -12.68
CA LEU A 109 -11.44 -26.13 -12.09
C LEU A 109 -12.44 -26.80 -13.04
N PRO A 110 -12.51 -28.14 -13.02
CA PRO A 110 -13.48 -28.88 -13.82
C PRO A 110 -14.90 -28.71 -13.25
N ALA A 111 -15.89 -28.54 -14.13
CA ALA A 111 -17.29 -28.26 -13.78
C ALA A 111 -18.05 -29.52 -13.33
N ASN A 112 -17.75 -30.01 -12.12
CA ASN A 112 -18.21 -31.34 -11.69
C ASN A 112 -19.21 -31.31 -10.51
N GLY A 113 -20.01 -30.25 -10.37
CA GLY A 113 -21.04 -30.16 -9.30
C GLY A 113 -20.47 -30.20 -7.87
N LYS A 114 -19.21 -29.79 -7.69
CA LYS A 114 -18.52 -29.82 -6.38
C LYS A 114 -18.78 -28.54 -5.59
N ILE A 115 -18.93 -28.69 -4.28
CA ILE A 115 -18.96 -27.59 -3.31
C ILE A 115 -17.52 -27.33 -2.84
N TRP A 116 -17.11 -26.06 -2.84
CA TRP A 116 -15.79 -25.61 -2.37
C TRP A 116 -15.96 -24.83 -1.07
N ILE A 117 -15.20 -25.18 -0.04
CA ILE A 117 -15.25 -24.58 1.29
C ILE A 117 -13.88 -24.01 1.60
N SER A 118 -13.81 -22.73 1.98
CA SER A 118 -12.59 -22.12 2.52
C SER A 118 -12.39 -22.59 3.96
N THR A 119 -11.19 -23.09 4.27
CA THR A 119 -10.83 -23.61 5.61
C THR A 119 -9.90 -22.67 6.38
N TRP A 120 -9.63 -21.48 5.83
CA TRP A 120 -8.76 -20.45 6.39
C TRP A 120 -9.36 -19.07 6.11
#